data_AF-A0AAJ6B533-F1
#
_entry.id   AF-A0AAJ6B533-F1
#
_cell.length_a   1.000
_cell.length_b   1.000
_cell.length_c   1.000
_cell.angle_alpha   90.00
_cell.angle_beta   90.00
_cell.angle_gamma   90.00
#
_symmetry.space_group_name_H-M   'P 1'
#
loop_
_entity.id
_entity.type
_entity.pdbx_description
1 polymer ?
#
loop_
_entity_poly.entity_id
_entity_poly.type
_entity_poly.pdbx_seq_one_letter_code
_entity_poly.pdbx_strand_id
1 'polypeptide(L)'
;MELTICCPIPAGCSYENKMQSFWGVETHREYFKHKTSIFCTRLKKGSYTFTVQLMPRYSGNYVLNPAKAEMMYFPVFYGREDMKG
;
A
#
# COMPACT_ATOMS: atom_id res chain seq x y z
N MET A 1 -15.30 -1.55 8.75
CA MET A 1 -14.06 -2.23 9.12
C MET A 1 -12.92 -1.27 8.81
N GLU A 2 -12.02 -1.06 9.79
CA GLU A 2 -10.85 -0.21 9.60
C GLU A 2 -9.64 -1.07 9.25
N LEU A 3 -8.92 -0.70 8.19
CA LEU A 3 -7.88 -1.53 7.60
C LEU A 3 -6.69 -0.68 7.17
N THR A 4 -5.49 -1.18 7.45
CA THR A 4 -4.23 -0.64 6.99
C THR A 4 -3.69 -1.52 5.86
N ILE A 5 -3.33 -0.91 4.75
CA ILE A 5 -2.68 -1.57 3.61
C ILE A 5 -1.24 -1.08 3.55
N CYS A 6 -0.30 -2.00 3.77
CA CYS A 6 1.13 -1.78 3.59
C CYS A 6 1.57 -2.31 2.21
N CYS A 7 1.89 -1.39 1.32
CA CYS A 7 2.46 -1.71 0.01
C CYS A 7 3.98 -1.41 0.02
N PRO A 8 4.86 -2.42 -0.06
CA PRO A 8 6.30 -2.20 -0.10
C PRO A 8 6.74 -1.56 -1.41
N ILE A 9 7.73 -0.68 -1.35
CA ILE A 9 8.29 0.01 -2.53
C ILE A 9 9.67 -0.57 -2.85
N PRO A 10 9.92 -0.99 -4.12
CA PRO A 10 11.24 -1.45 -4.54
C PRO A 10 12.31 -0.37 -4.33
N ALA A 11 13.51 -0.76 -3.94
CA ALA A 11 14.61 0.17 -3.68
C ALA A 11 15.02 0.99 -4.93
N GLY A 12 14.76 0.47 -6.14
CA GLY A 12 15.01 1.17 -7.40
C GLY A 12 13.93 2.20 -7.79
N CYS A 13 12.84 2.32 -7.04
CA CYS A 13 11.71 3.17 -7.36
C CYS A 13 11.63 4.40 -6.45
N SER A 14 11.15 5.51 -7.02
CA SER A 14 10.80 6.74 -6.30
C SER A 14 9.33 7.07 -6.54
N TYR A 15 8.69 7.86 -5.67
CA TYR A 15 7.33 8.30 -5.94
C TYR A 15 7.31 9.34 -7.06
N GLU A 16 6.52 9.07 -8.10
CA GLU A 16 6.31 10.00 -9.21
C GLU A 16 5.42 11.16 -8.75
N ASN A 17 4.33 10.83 -8.05
CA ASN A 17 3.41 11.78 -7.47
C ASN A 17 2.90 11.30 -6.11
N LYS A 18 2.76 12.22 -5.16
CA LYS A 18 2.17 11.98 -3.84
C LYS A 18 0.72 12.46 -3.83
N MET A 19 -0.10 11.95 -4.76
CA MET A 19 -1.52 12.30 -4.78
C MET A 19 -2.21 11.70 -3.57
N GLN A 20 -2.66 12.56 -2.67
CA GLN A 20 -3.52 12.17 -1.56
C GLN A 20 -4.97 12.26 -2.01
N SER A 21 -5.58 11.13 -2.35
CA SER A 21 -7.00 11.10 -2.72
C SER A 21 -7.82 11.03 -1.45
N PHE A 22 -8.38 12.17 -1.02
CA PHE A 22 -9.34 12.25 0.09
C PHE A 22 -10.78 11.88 -0.32
N TRP A 23 -10.98 11.48 -1.57
CA TRP A 23 -12.30 11.12 -2.08
C TRP A 23 -12.48 9.60 -2.03
N GLY A 24 -13.27 9.12 -1.06
CA GLY A 24 -13.72 7.72 -1.00
C GLY A 24 -13.48 7.03 0.35
N VAL A 25 -13.02 5.77 0.29
CA VAL A 25 -12.78 4.91 1.46
C VAL A 25 -11.40 5.11 2.10
N GLU A 26 -10.50 5.79 1.39
CA GLU A 26 -9.16 6.16 1.86
C GLU A 26 -9.25 7.40 2.76
N THR A 27 -8.85 7.25 4.02
CA THR A 27 -8.85 8.35 5.00
C THR A 27 -7.49 9.05 5.04
N HIS A 28 -6.41 8.27 4.95
CA HIS A 28 -5.06 8.80 4.99
C HIS A 28 -4.09 7.90 4.23
N ARG A 29 -2.99 8.47 3.75
CA ARG A 29 -1.91 7.76 3.07
C ARG A 29 -0.56 8.35 3.45
N GLU A 30 0.33 7.49 3.90
CA GLU A 30 1.70 7.83 4.26
C GLU A 30 2.69 7.24 3.26
N TYR A 31 3.61 8.09 2.81
CA TYR A 31 4.63 7.74 1.83
C TYR A 31 6.00 7.61 2.50
N PHE A 32 6.45 6.38 2.77
CA PHE A 32 7.80 6.08 3.24
C PHE A 32 8.69 5.66 2.07
N LYS A 33 10.02 5.80 2.23
CA LYS A 33 10.98 5.39 1.19
C LYS A 33 10.88 3.90 0.81
N HIS A 34 10.52 3.04 1.77
CA HIS A 34 10.49 1.58 1.60
C HIS A 34 9.06 1.01 1.51
N LYS A 35 8.03 1.82 1.78
CA LYS A 35 6.63 1.38 1.76
C LYS A 35 5.66 2.56 1.65
N THR A 36 4.47 2.32 1.12
CA THR A 36 3.30 3.18 1.28
C THR A 36 2.34 2.53 2.27
N SER A 37 1.84 3.29 3.24
CA SER A 37 0.80 2.84 4.16
C SER A 37 -0.51 3.58 3.85
N ILE A 38 -1.57 2.85 3.57
CA ILE A 38 -2.89 3.40 3.25
C ILE A 38 -3.85 3.02 4.36
N PHE A 39 -4.59 4.00 4.87
CA PHE A 39 -5.49 3.85 6.01
C PHE A 39 -6.93 4.07 5.54
N CYS A 40 -7.78 3.08 5.80
CA CYS A 40 -9.20 3.10 5.46
C CYS A 40 -10.06 2.89 6.71
N THR A 41 -11.01 3.78 6.99
CA THR A 41 -11.89 3.70 8.18
C THR A 41 -13.23 3.01 7.91
N ARG A 42 -13.73 3.05 6.67
CA ARG A 42 -15.08 2.57 6.33
C ARG A 42 -15.11 1.73 5.06
N LEU A 43 -14.50 0.55 5.10
CA LEU A 43 -14.63 -0.45 4.05
C LEU A 43 -15.88 -1.32 4.29
N LYS A 44 -16.75 -1.38 3.28
CA LYS A 44 -17.85 -2.36 3.18
C LYS A 44 -17.36 -3.58 2.41
N LYS A 45 -18.12 -4.67 2.37
CA LYS A 45 -17.80 -5.81 1.50
C LYS A 45 -17.78 -5.35 0.05
N GLY A 46 -16.66 -5.58 -0.65
CA GLY A 46 -16.47 -5.16 -2.03
C GLY A 46 -15.02 -5.31 -2.46
N SER A 47 -14.74 -4.94 -3.72
CA SER A 47 -13.37 -4.86 -4.26
C SER A 47 -12.96 -3.39 -4.33
N TYR A 48 -11.75 -3.08 -3.89
CA TYR A 48 -11.21 -1.73 -3.86
C TYR A 48 -9.83 -1.73 -4.51
N THR A 49 -9.59 -0.77 -5.39
CA THR A 49 -8.31 -0.62 -6.10
C THR A 49 -7.63 0.64 -5.62
N PHE A 50 -6.38 0.49 -5.16
CA PHE A 50 -5.53 1.60 -4.73
C PHE A 50 -4.31 1.68 -5.65
N THR A 51 -4.06 2.86 -6.20
CA THR A 51 -2.93 3.08 -7.12
C THR A 51 -1.84 3.90 -6.45
N VAL A 52 -0.60 3.44 -6.55
CA VAL A 52 0.61 4.15 -6.10
C VAL A 52 1.51 4.36 -7.32
N GLN A 53 1.74 5.61 -7.70
CA GLN A 53 2.55 5.97 -8.86
C GLN A 53 4.03 5.99 -8.49
N LEU A 54 4.83 5.17 -9.18
CA LEU A 54 6.25 5.01 -8.96
C LEU A 54 7.02 5.30 -10.25
N MET A 55 8.11 6.04 -10.12
CA MET A 55 9.07 6.29 -11.18
C MET A 55 10.32 5.43 -10.93
N PRO A 56 10.71 4.55 -11.86
CA PRO A 56 11.96 3.79 -11.75
C PRO A 56 13.16 4.73 -11.89
N ARG A 57 14.14 4.61 -10.99
CA ARG A 57 15.36 5.42 -10.94
C ARG A 57 16.62 4.61 -11.22
N TYR A 58 16.65 3.37 -10.75
CA TYR A 58 17.79 2.48 -10.89
C TYR A 58 17.34 1.15 -11.47
N SER A 59 18.05 0.69 -12.50
CA SER A 59 17.85 -0.64 -13.07
C SER A 59 18.52 -1.69 -12.18
N GLY A 60 17.83 -2.82 -12.00
CA GLY A 60 18.30 -3.92 -11.18
C GLY A 60 17.16 -4.86 -10.79
N ASN A 61 17.52 -6.01 -10.24
CA ASN A 61 16.56 -6.96 -9.70
C ASN A 61 16.43 -6.74 -8.19
N TYR A 62 15.22 -6.51 -7.72
CA TYR A 62 14.92 -6.25 -6.32
C TYR A 62 13.91 -7.25 -5.81
N VAL A 63 14.21 -7.91 -4.71
CA VAL A 63 13.23 -8.73 -4.00
C VAL A 63 12.27 -7.78 -3.29
N LEU A 64 10.98 -7.91 -3.61
CA LEU A 64 9.94 -7.13 -2.97
C LEU A 64 9.14 -8.03 -2.02
N ASN A 65 8.96 -7.56 -0.80
CA ASN A 65 8.05 -8.22 0.13
C ASN A 65 6.62 -8.20 -0.43
N PRO A 66 5.77 -9.17 -0.08
CA PRO A 66 4.37 -9.08 -0.46
C PRO A 66 3.67 -7.92 0.24
N ALA A 67 2.68 -7.32 -0.42
CA ALA A 67 1.83 -6.33 0.21
C ALA A 67 0.99 -7.00 1.31
N LYS A 68 0.70 -6.25 2.38
CA LYS A 68 -0.04 -6.73 3.55
C LYS A 68 -1.25 -5.84 3.78
N ALA A 69 -2.41 -6.43 4.03
CA ALA A 69 -3.62 -5.74 4.47
C ALA A 69 -4.01 -6.27 5.86
N GLU A 70 -4.15 -5.41 6.86
CA GLU A 70 -4.44 -5.82 8.24
C GLU A 70 -5.51 -4.94 8.88
N MET A 71 -6.33 -5.52 9.78
CA MET A 71 -7.24 -4.72 10.59
C MET A 71 -6.47 -3.87 11.60
N MET A 72 -6.84 -2.59 11.71
CA MET A 72 -6.16 -1.66 12.61
C MET A 72 -6.27 -2.07 14.08
N TYR A 73 -7.48 -2.42 14.53
CA TYR A 73 -7.73 -2.78 15.94
C TYR A 73 -7.60 -4.27 16.24
N PHE A 74 -7.48 -5.11 15.20
CA PHE A 74 -7.41 -6.57 15.35
C PHE A 74 -6.35 -7.15 14.40
N PRO A 75 -5.06 -6.91 14.67
CA PRO A 75 -3.96 -7.22 13.73
C PRO A 75 -3.77 -8.73 13.47
N VAL A 76 -4.47 -9.59 14.23
CA VAL A 76 -4.53 -11.04 13.97
C VAL A 76 -5.25 -11.37 12.67
N PHE A 77 -6.11 -10.47 12.18
CA PHE A 77 -6.76 -10.61 10.88
C PHE A 77 -6.00 -9.79 9.85
N TYR A 78 -5.25 -10.49 9.00
CA TYR A 78 -4.53 -9.89 7.90
C TYR A 78 -4.51 -10.82 6.68
N GLY A 79 -4.42 -10.21 5.50
CA GLY A 79 -4.10 -10.87 4.24
C GLY A 79 -2.73 -10.41 3.74
N ARG A 80 -2.06 -11.26 2.98
CA ARG A 80 -0.87 -10.90 2.20
C ARG A 80 -1.11 -11.28 0.75
N GLU A 81 -0.59 -10.46 -0.15
CA GLU A 81 -0.47 -10.83 -1.55
C GLU A 81 0.59 -11.94 -1.73
N ASP A 82 0.66 -12.52 -2.91
CA ASP A 82 1.75 -13.43 -3.28
C ASP A 82 3.08 -12.68 -3.49
N MET A 83 4.19 -13.41 -3.35
CA MET A 83 5.52 -12.85 -3.57
C MET A 83 5.73 -12.59 -5.07
N LYS A 84 6.14 -11.35 -5.39
CA LYS A 84 6.48 -10.95 -6.76
C LYS A 84 8.00 -11.06 -6.94
N GLY A 85 8.44 -12.00 -7.78
CA GLY A 85 9.84 -12.24 -8.14
C GLY A 85 10.26 -11.51 -9.41
#